data_AF-A0A964G4D5-F1
#
_entry.id   AF-A0A964G4D5-F1
#
_cell.length_a   1.000
_cell.length_b   1.000
_cell.length_c   1.000
_cell.angle_alpha   90.00
_cell.angle_beta   90.00
_cell.angle_gamma   90.00
#
_symmetry.space_group_name_H-M   'P 1'
#
loop_
_entity.id
_entity.type
_entity.pdbx_description
1 polymer ?
#
loop_
_entity_poly.entity_id
_entity_poly.type
_entity_poly.pdbx_seq_one_letter_code
_entity_poly.pdbx_strand_id
1 'polypeptide(L)'
;METLKLGASGSDVVKLQKRLLELGLNPGSADGKFGPKTEASLKQFQTNQKFLANGIAGPETLAALFPGEPLGSSLLSYRAIELILEFEVGGGRLYYEKLLQRPTWPEGASGITIGIGYDLGYNTVEVFNQDWQKLGDVEQQRLSKCCGLTEDAAKERLASVRDIIVPWELAWEVFNVVTVPKFYNLTKEAFPGFEQLPADVQGGLVSLVFNRGTSMQGNRRVEMRVIRDLITKKNVSKIPEQIRKMKRIWLGTSIEKGMNRRRDAEADLIQESA
;
A
#
# COMPACT_ATOMS: atom_id res chain seq x y z
N MET A 1 -11.09 8.74 8.43
CA MET A 1 -11.77 9.56 7.41
C MET A 1 -11.94 8.69 6.18
N GLU A 2 -13.17 8.54 5.70
CA GLU A 2 -13.41 7.85 4.41
C GLU A 2 -13.01 8.76 3.24
N THR A 3 -12.95 8.19 2.03
CA THR A 3 -12.69 8.98 0.81
C THR A 3 -13.77 10.03 0.61
N LEU A 4 -13.39 11.31 0.53
CA LEU A 4 -14.32 12.42 0.30
C LEU A 4 -14.28 12.87 -1.16
N LYS A 5 -15.43 13.21 -1.74
CA LYS A 5 -15.55 13.69 -3.12
C LYS A 5 -16.73 14.65 -3.25
N LEU A 6 -16.87 15.28 -4.43
CA LEU A 6 -18.00 16.15 -4.73
C LEU A 6 -19.34 15.50 -4.36
N GLY A 7 -20.18 16.24 -3.62
CA GLY A 7 -21.45 15.76 -3.08
C GLY A 7 -21.38 15.14 -1.68
N ALA A 8 -20.19 14.84 -1.15
CA ALA A 8 -20.03 14.41 0.23
C ALA A 8 -20.42 15.53 1.22
N SER A 9 -20.88 15.15 2.42
CA SER A 9 -21.21 16.09 3.48
C SER A 9 -20.92 15.54 4.87
N GLY A 10 -20.67 16.40 5.84
CA GLY A 10 -20.49 16.03 7.25
C GLY A 10 -19.24 16.63 7.89
N SER A 11 -18.93 16.17 9.11
CA SER A 11 -17.80 16.66 9.91
C SER A 11 -16.44 16.46 9.23
N ASP A 12 -16.29 15.36 8.49
CA ASP A 12 -15.05 15.05 7.76
C ASP A 12 -14.81 16.07 6.63
N VAL A 13 -15.88 16.54 5.99
CA VAL A 13 -15.81 17.62 4.99
C VAL A 13 -15.46 18.95 5.64
N VAL A 14 -16.02 19.27 6.83
CA VAL A 14 -15.64 20.47 7.59
C VAL A 14 -14.14 20.43 7.91
N LYS A 15 -13.63 19.26 8.34
CA LYS A 15 -12.22 19.07 8.68
C LYS A 15 -11.32 19.26 7.45
N LEU A 16 -11.69 18.66 6.32
CA LEU A 16 -11.02 18.88 5.03
C LEU A 16 -10.96 20.36 4.65
N GLN A 17 -12.11 21.06 4.69
CA GLN A 17 -12.21 22.47 4.33
C GLN A 17 -11.34 23.35 5.25
N LYS A 18 -11.36 23.11 6.57
CA LYS A 18 -10.48 23.83 7.51
C LYS A 18 -9.01 23.60 7.21
N ARG A 19 -8.62 22.36 6.91
CA ARG A 19 -7.23 22.04 6.60
C ARG A 19 -6.73 22.71 5.33
N LEU A 20 -7.56 22.73 4.28
CA LEU A 20 -7.24 23.45 3.04
C LEU A 20 -7.09 24.95 3.29
N LEU A 21 -7.92 25.56 4.15
CA LEU A 21 -7.78 26.96 4.56
C LEU A 21 -6.47 27.22 5.32
N GLU A 22 -6.08 26.34 6.25
CA GLU A 22 -4.81 26.43 6.98
C GLU A 22 -3.59 26.37 6.05
N LEU A 23 -3.70 25.62 4.94
CA LEU A 23 -2.67 25.52 3.91
C LEU A 23 -2.70 26.69 2.92
N GLY A 24 -3.52 27.71 3.17
CA GLY A 24 -3.61 28.92 2.33
C GLY A 24 -4.44 28.76 1.07
N LEU A 25 -5.24 27.69 0.95
CA LEU A 25 -6.12 27.43 -0.18
C LEU A 25 -7.56 27.88 0.14
N ASN A 26 -8.41 28.02 -0.89
CA ASN A 26 -9.77 28.54 -0.72
C ASN A 26 -10.85 27.52 -1.11
N PRO A 27 -11.27 26.62 -0.20
CA PRO A 27 -12.39 25.71 -0.43
C PRO A 27 -13.77 26.38 -0.26
N GLY A 28 -13.83 27.68 0.07
CA GLY A 28 -15.04 28.35 0.55
C GLY A 28 -15.23 28.20 2.06
N SER A 29 -16.46 28.41 2.54
CA SER A 29 -16.81 28.25 3.95
C SER A 29 -16.68 26.79 4.39
N ALA A 30 -16.18 26.55 5.60
CA ALA A 30 -16.13 25.21 6.19
C ALA A 30 -17.52 24.76 6.70
N ASP A 31 -18.48 24.68 5.78
CA ASP A 31 -19.89 24.40 6.02
C ASP A 31 -20.24 22.91 6.02
N GLY A 32 -19.25 22.05 5.78
CA GLY A 32 -19.42 20.61 5.74
C GLY A 32 -20.06 20.10 4.47
N LYS A 33 -20.12 20.89 3.40
CA LYS A 33 -20.62 20.49 2.08
C LYS A 33 -19.49 20.47 1.07
N PHE A 34 -19.22 19.30 0.48
CA PHE A 34 -18.19 19.16 -0.53
C PHE A 34 -18.76 19.61 -1.88
N GLY A 35 -18.77 20.92 -2.09
CA GLY A 35 -19.19 21.55 -3.33
C GLY A 35 -18.03 21.85 -4.31
N PRO A 36 -18.33 22.49 -5.46
CA PRO A 36 -17.34 22.77 -6.50
C PRO A 36 -16.13 23.59 -6.04
N LYS A 37 -16.30 24.50 -5.06
CA LYS A 37 -15.19 25.28 -4.50
C LYS A 37 -14.23 24.40 -3.68
N THR A 38 -14.77 23.52 -2.85
CA THR A 38 -13.98 22.52 -2.10
C THR A 38 -13.22 21.61 -3.06
N GLU A 39 -13.89 21.15 -4.13
CA GLU A 39 -13.27 20.33 -5.18
C GLU A 39 -12.12 21.07 -5.88
N ALA A 40 -12.33 22.31 -6.32
CA ALA A 40 -11.30 23.10 -6.99
C ALA A 40 -10.08 23.35 -6.08
N SER A 41 -10.32 23.70 -4.81
CA SER A 41 -9.27 23.89 -3.80
C SER A 41 -8.49 22.61 -3.56
N LEU A 42 -9.18 21.47 -3.49
CA LEU A 42 -8.54 20.18 -3.35
C LEU A 42 -7.70 19.80 -4.58
N LYS A 43 -8.20 20.06 -5.80
CA LYS A 43 -7.43 19.85 -7.04
C LYS A 43 -6.16 20.70 -7.05
N GLN A 44 -6.22 21.93 -6.54
CA GLN A 44 -5.06 22.79 -6.38
C GLN A 44 -4.06 22.20 -5.37
N PHE A 45 -4.53 21.74 -4.20
CA PHE A 45 -3.69 21.03 -3.24
C PHE A 45 -3.00 19.81 -3.88
N GLN A 46 -3.76 18.95 -4.54
CA GLN A 46 -3.25 17.76 -5.23
C GLN A 46 -2.20 18.12 -6.27
N THR A 47 -2.42 19.17 -7.06
CA THR A 47 -1.45 19.67 -8.04
C THR A 47 -0.15 20.10 -7.37
N ASN A 48 -0.23 20.84 -6.25
CA ASN A 48 0.94 21.27 -5.49
C ASN A 48 1.72 20.08 -4.92
N GLN A 49 1.02 19.01 -4.53
CA GLN A 49 1.62 17.75 -4.07
C GLN A 49 2.05 16.81 -5.21
N LYS A 50 1.87 17.22 -6.48
CA LYS A 50 2.13 16.38 -7.68
C LYS A 50 1.31 15.09 -7.74
N PHE A 51 0.14 15.09 -7.11
CA PHE A 51 -0.86 14.03 -7.22
C PHE A 51 -1.74 14.24 -8.45
N LEU A 52 -2.55 13.22 -8.79
CA LEU A 52 -3.64 13.41 -9.75
C LEU A 52 -4.66 14.39 -9.17
N ALA A 53 -4.83 15.55 -9.82
CA ALA A 53 -5.76 16.60 -9.43
C ALA A 53 -7.21 16.26 -9.82
N ASN A 54 -7.76 15.18 -9.27
CA ASN A 54 -9.09 14.68 -9.57
C ASN A 54 -10.18 15.22 -8.62
N GLY A 55 -9.82 15.96 -7.58
CA GLY A 55 -10.79 16.53 -6.62
C GLY A 55 -11.43 15.51 -5.70
N ILE A 56 -10.84 14.31 -5.60
CA ILE A 56 -11.23 13.26 -4.67
C ILE A 56 -10.18 13.24 -3.56
N ALA A 57 -10.60 13.50 -2.33
CA ALA A 57 -9.77 13.31 -1.14
C ALA A 57 -9.74 11.81 -0.83
N GLY A 58 -9.08 11.06 -1.71
CA GLY A 58 -8.72 9.67 -1.47
C GLY A 58 -7.57 9.58 -0.46
N PRO A 59 -7.17 8.38 -0.06
CA PRO A 59 -6.26 8.22 1.07
C PRO A 59 -4.89 8.89 0.91
N GLU A 60 -4.28 8.87 -0.28
CA GLU A 60 -3.06 9.67 -0.57
C GLU A 60 -3.27 11.17 -0.28
N THR A 61 -4.38 11.72 -0.77
CA THR A 61 -4.70 13.14 -0.58
C THR A 61 -5.02 13.46 0.89
N LEU A 62 -5.82 12.63 1.55
CA LEU A 62 -6.18 12.81 2.96
C LEU A 62 -4.95 12.75 3.85
N ALA A 63 -3.98 11.91 3.53
CA ALA A 63 -2.82 11.77 4.38
C ALA A 63 -1.79 12.89 4.22
N ALA A 64 -1.62 13.38 2.99
CA ALA A 64 -0.84 14.60 2.75
C ALA A 64 -1.49 15.81 3.44
N LEU A 65 -2.81 15.82 3.56
CA LEU A 65 -3.54 16.85 4.32
C LEU A 65 -3.36 16.67 5.84
N PHE A 66 -3.37 15.44 6.35
CA PHE A 66 -3.36 15.13 7.79
C PHE A 66 -2.18 14.23 8.20
N PRO A 67 -0.92 14.70 8.08
CA PRO A 67 0.24 13.89 8.42
C PRO A 67 0.26 13.56 9.92
N GLY A 68 0.38 12.27 10.25
CA GLY A 68 0.39 11.78 11.63
C GLY A 68 -0.98 11.35 12.17
N GLU A 69 -2.07 11.58 11.44
CA GLU A 69 -3.35 10.97 11.77
C GLU A 69 -3.50 9.61 11.07
N PRO A 70 -4.06 8.59 11.75
CA PRO A 70 -4.48 7.37 11.09
C PRO A 70 -5.50 7.71 10.00
N LEU A 71 -5.26 7.23 8.78
CA LEU A 71 -6.23 7.27 7.69
C LEU A 71 -7.40 6.35 8.02
N GLY A 72 -8.34 6.84 8.82
CA GLY A 72 -9.43 5.99 9.34
C GLY A 72 -8.90 4.79 10.13
N SER A 73 -9.35 3.59 9.77
CA SER A 73 -9.02 2.32 10.41
C SER A 73 -7.67 1.72 9.99
N SER A 74 -6.80 2.47 9.29
CA SER A 74 -5.53 1.92 8.80
C SER A 74 -4.58 1.57 9.95
N LEU A 75 -4.07 0.34 9.92
CA LEU A 75 -3.19 -0.22 10.95
C LEU A 75 -1.77 0.37 10.93
N LEU A 76 -1.41 1.08 9.85
CA LEU A 76 -0.08 1.62 9.63
C LEU A 76 -0.12 3.13 9.44
N SER A 77 1.02 3.78 9.66
CA SER A 77 1.18 5.19 9.34
C SER A 77 1.07 5.44 7.84
N TYR A 78 0.77 6.67 7.44
CA TYR A 78 0.75 7.03 6.03
C TYR A 78 2.09 6.82 5.34
N ARG A 79 3.18 7.26 5.97
CA ARG A 79 4.53 7.15 5.43
C ARG A 79 4.89 5.69 5.13
N ALA A 80 4.41 4.77 5.97
CA ALA A 80 4.54 3.35 5.74
C ALA A 80 3.74 2.86 4.54
N ILE A 81 2.48 3.28 4.42
CA ILE A 81 1.63 2.93 3.28
C ILE A 81 2.23 3.46 1.98
N GLU A 82 2.65 4.72 1.92
CA GLU A 82 3.34 5.30 0.77
C GLU A 82 4.59 4.53 0.41
N LEU A 83 5.41 4.17 1.41
CA LEU A 83 6.62 3.40 1.17
C LEU A 83 6.28 2.05 0.54
N ILE A 84 5.29 1.33 1.09
CA ILE A 84 4.89 0.02 0.53
C ILE A 84 4.41 0.23 -0.90
N LEU A 85 3.51 1.17 -1.15
CA LEU A 85 2.99 1.45 -2.49
C LEU A 85 4.08 1.83 -3.49
N GLU A 86 5.01 2.70 -3.10
CA GLU A 86 6.13 3.09 -3.97
C GLU A 86 6.92 1.86 -4.43
N PHE A 87 7.11 0.86 -3.56
CA PHE A 87 7.85 -0.34 -3.94
C PHE A 87 7.00 -1.47 -4.54
N GLU A 88 5.68 -1.43 -4.40
CA GLU A 88 4.76 -2.39 -5.04
C GLU A 88 4.27 -1.91 -6.43
N VAL A 89 4.06 -0.60 -6.61
CA VAL A 89 3.53 -0.03 -7.86
C VAL A 89 4.41 1.05 -8.50
N GLY A 90 5.53 1.46 -7.89
CA GLY A 90 6.60 2.21 -8.59
C GLY A 90 6.32 3.67 -8.94
N GLY A 91 5.22 4.26 -8.47
CA GLY A 91 4.91 5.69 -8.71
C GLY A 91 3.47 6.12 -8.42
N GLY A 92 2.84 5.49 -7.43
CA GLY A 92 1.48 5.78 -6.99
C GLY A 92 0.43 5.65 -8.09
N ARG A 93 -0.68 6.36 -7.92
CA ARG A 93 -1.85 6.30 -8.81
C ARG A 93 -1.54 6.49 -10.30
N LEU A 94 -0.77 7.52 -10.66
CA LEU A 94 -0.52 7.86 -12.07
C LEU A 94 0.25 6.75 -12.80
N TYR A 95 1.24 6.16 -12.12
CA TYR A 95 1.97 5.03 -12.68
C TYR A 95 1.06 3.80 -12.79
N TYR A 96 0.25 3.54 -11.77
CA TYR A 96 -0.69 2.43 -11.76
C TYR A 96 -1.70 2.52 -12.91
N GLU A 97 -2.39 3.66 -13.08
CA GLU A 97 -3.39 3.86 -14.14
C GLU A 97 -2.77 3.71 -15.53
N LYS A 98 -1.50 4.10 -15.69
CA LYS A 98 -0.80 3.99 -16.96
C LYS A 98 -0.31 2.57 -17.29
N LEU A 99 0.19 1.84 -16.29
CA LEU A 99 1.00 0.63 -16.53
C LEU A 99 0.54 -0.63 -15.80
N LEU A 100 -0.22 -0.52 -14.71
CA LEU A 100 -0.52 -1.64 -13.80
C LEU A 100 -2.01 -1.93 -13.61
N GLN A 101 -2.92 -1.10 -14.13
CA GLN A 101 -4.37 -1.28 -13.97
C GLN A 101 -4.96 -2.54 -14.62
N ARG A 102 -4.16 -3.33 -15.34
CA ARG A 102 -4.60 -4.54 -16.04
C ARG A 102 -3.96 -5.77 -15.41
N PRO A 103 -4.64 -6.93 -15.42
CA PRO A 103 -4.06 -8.17 -14.94
C PRO A 103 -2.71 -8.49 -15.60
N THR A 104 -1.77 -8.96 -14.80
CA THR A 104 -0.43 -9.37 -15.25
C THR A 104 -0.04 -10.71 -14.64
N TRP A 105 0.96 -11.38 -15.21
CA TRP A 105 1.56 -12.56 -14.61
C TRP A 105 3.06 -12.30 -14.48
N PRO A 106 3.60 -12.18 -13.25
CA PRO A 106 4.98 -11.78 -13.01
C PRO A 106 5.99 -12.94 -13.13
N GLU A 107 5.60 -14.04 -13.78
CA GLU A 107 6.37 -15.28 -13.96
C GLU A 107 6.59 -16.10 -12.68
N GLY A 108 7.24 -17.26 -12.81
CA GLY A 108 7.56 -18.16 -11.70
C GLY A 108 6.33 -18.80 -11.05
N ALA A 109 6.39 -19.01 -9.73
CA ALA A 109 5.34 -19.68 -8.95
C ALA A 109 4.10 -18.81 -8.66
N SER A 110 4.02 -17.61 -9.24
CA SER A 110 2.94 -16.65 -9.03
C SER A 110 1.73 -16.97 -9.90
N GLY A 111 0.55 -16.55 -9.45
CA GLY A 111 -0.67 -16.49 -10.25
C GLY A 111 -0.81 -15.17 -11.00
N ILE A 112 -1.99 -14.97 -11.59
CA ILE A 112 -2.33 -13.67 -12.20
C ILE A 112 -2.48 -12.63 -11.08
N THR A 113 -1.74 -11.54 -11.18
CA THR A 113 -1.78 -10.41 -10.26
C THR A 113 -2.69 -9.30 -10.79
N ILE A 114 -3.53 -8.76 -9.90
CA ILE A 114 -4.41 -7.60 -10.15
C ILE A 114 -4.23 -6.56 -9.06
N GLY A 115 -4.69 -5.33 -9.31
CA GLY A 115 -4.63 -4.28 -8.32
C GLY A 115 -3.21 -4.02 -7.82
N ILE A 116 -3.09 -3.77 -6.52
CA ILE A 116 -1.80 -3.52 -5.86
C ILE A 116 -1.31 -4.84 -5.25
N GLY A 117 -0.60 -5.63 -6.06
CA GLY A 117 0.05 -6.86 -5.60
C GLY A 117 -0.90 -7.98 -5.16
N TYR A 118 -2.17 -7.97 -5.59
CA TYR A 118 -3.11 -9.04 -5.26
C TYR A 118 -2.96 -10.21 -6.23
N ASP A 119 -2.34 -11.29 -5.78
CA ASP A 119 -2.13 -12.51 -6.58
C ASP A 119 -3.33 -13.47 -6.45
N LEU A 120 -4.04 -13.69 -7.56
CA LEU A 120 -5.20 -14.59 -7.61
C LEU A 120 -4.83 -16.06 -7.35
N GLY A 121 -3.60 -16.48 -7.68
CA GLY A 121 -3.15 -17.86 -7.48
C GLY A 121 -3.07 -18.27 -6.01
N TYR A 122 -2.91 -17.31 -5.10
CA TYR A 122 -2.85 -17.55 -3.66
C TYR A 122 -4.16 -17.31 -2.90
N ASN A 123 -5.27 -17.09 -3.62
CA ASN A 123 -6.58 -16.85 -3.01
C ASN A 123 -7.61 -17.85 -3.55
N THR A 124 -8.57 -18.23 -2.70
CA THR A 124 -9.73 -19.02 -3.14
C THR A 124 -10.75 -18.11 -3.82
N VAL A 125 -11.68 -18.72 -4.55
CA VAL A 125 -12.78 -18.00 -5.21
C VAL A 125 -13.61 -17.22 -4.18
N GLU A 126 -13.87 -17.82 -3.02
CA GLU A 126 -14.67 -17.21 -1.95
C GLU A 126 -13.99 -15.95 -1.40
N VAL A 127 -12.69 -16.05 -1.09
CA VAL A 127 -11.90 -14.92 -0.59
C VAL A 127 -11.85 -13.81 -1.64
N PHE A 128 -11.56 -14.16 -2.90
CA PHE A 128 -11.54 -13.20 -3.99
C PHE A 128 -12.88 -12.46 -4.16
N ASN A 129 -14.00 -13.19 -4.14
CA ASN A 129 -15.32 -12.59 -4.31
C ASN A 129 -15.67 -11.65 -3.16
N GLN A 130 -15.24 -11.96 -1.93
CA GLN A 130 -15.42 -11.10 -0.78
C GLN A 130 -14.58 -9.82 -0.89
N ASP A 131 -13.28 -9.97 -1.19
CA ASP A 131 -12.35 -8.85 -1.28
C ASP A 131 -12.72 -7.88 -2.42
N TRP A 132 -13.12 -8.43 -3.56
CA TRP A 132 -13.42 -7.69 -4.78
C TRP A 132 -14.93 -7.53 -5.04
N GLN A 133 -15.76 -7.53 -4.00
CA GLN A 133 -17.23 -7.43 -4.10
C GLN A 133 -17.74 -6.18 -4.83
N LYS A 134 -16.92 -5.12 -4.92
CA LYS A 134 -17.25 -3.87 -5.62
C LYS A 134 -16.80 -3.87 -7.08
N LEU A 135 -16.14 -4.93 -7.54
CA LEU A 135 -15.83 -5.13 -8.95
C LEU A 135 -17.11 -5.52 -9.69
N GLY A 136 -17.23 -5.17 -10.98
CA GLY A 136 -18.39 -5.57 -11.77
C GLY A 136 -18.55 -7.08 -11.87
N ASP A 137 -19.80 -7.56 -11.89
CA ASP A 137 -20.14 -8.99 -11.85
C ASP A 137 -19.44 -9.78 -12.98
N VAL A 138 -19.33 -9.19 -14.17
CA VAL A 138 -18.70 -9.82 -15.34
C VAL A 138 -17.20 -9.97 -15.12
N GLU A 139 -16.52 -8.91 -14.68
CA GLU A 139 -15.10 -8.93 -14.37
C GLU A 139 -14.80 -9.92 -13.24
N GLN A 140 -15.60 -9.90 -12.18
CA GLN A 140 -15.47 -10.80 -11.03
C GLN A 140 -15.64 -12.26 -11.44
N GLN A 141 -16.64 -12.59 -12.26
CA GLN A 141 -16.84 -13.94 -12.78
C GLN A 141 -15.67 -14.43 -13.64
N ARG A 142 -15.03 -13.54 -14.41
CA ARG A 142 -13.89 -13.89 -15.26
C ARG A 142 -12.62 -14.11 -14.44
N LEU A 143 -12.33 -13.21 -13.51
CA LEU A 143 -11.14 -13.26 -12.66
C LEU A 143 -11.20 -14.40 -11.64
N SER A 144 -12.37 -14.72 -11.10
CA SER A 144 -12.51 -15.83 -10.14
C SER A 144 -12.08 -17.18 -10.72
N LYS A 145 -12.23 -17.39 -12.04
CA LYS A 145 -11.74 -18.58 -12.75
C LYS A 145 -10.22 -18.67 -12.87
N CYS A 146 -9.50 -17.65 -12.40
CA CYS A 146 -8.04 -17.62 -12.30
C CYS A 146 -7.56 -17.86 -10.87
N CYS A 147 -8.46 -17.89 -9.88
CA CYS A 147 -8.12 -18.14 -8.49
C CYS A 147 -7.54 -19.54 -8.32
N GLY A 148 -6.46 -19.66 -7.53
CA GLY A 148 -5.74 -20.92 -7.32
C GLY A 148 -4.87 -21.39 -8.49
N LEU A 149 -4.83 -20.67 -9.62
CA LEU A 149 -3.93 -20.97 -10.73
C LEU A 149 -2.59 -20.27 -10.54
N THR A 150 -1.49 -21.03 -10.68
CA THR A 150 -0.12 -20.52 -10.65
C THR A 150 0.65 -20.99 -11.89
N GLU A 151 1.86 -20.47 -12.08
CA GLU A 151 2.80 -20.95 -13.11
C GLU A 151 2.18 -20.91 -14.52
N ASP A 152 2.40 -21.95 -15.33
CA ASP A 152 1.93 -22.01 -16.72
C ASP A 152 0.40 -21.94 -16.84
N ALA A 153 -0.34 -22.51 -15.88
CA ALA A 153 -1.81 -22.44 -15.87
C ALA A 153 -2.31 -21.00 -15.70
N ALA A 154 -1.62 -20.18 -14.90
CA ALA A 154 -1.93 -18.75 -14.77
C ALA A 154 -1.58 -18.00 -16.06
N LYS A 155 -0.41 -18.27 -16.64
CA LYS A 155 0.07 -17.66 -17.89
C LYS A 155 -0.91 -17.88 -19.05
N GLU A 156 -1.37 -19.10 -19.24
CA GLU A 156 -2.32 -19.45 -20.31
C GLU A 156 -3.66 -18.71 -20.17
N ARG A 157 -4.10 -18.47 -18.94
CA ARG A 157 -5.38 -17.82 -18.65
C ARG A 157 -5.31 -16.29 -18.73
N LEU A 158 -4.12 -15.70 -18.70
CA LEU A 158 -3.95 -14.25 -18.72
C LEU A 158 -4.64 -13.57 -19.90
N ALA A 159 -4.56 -14.16 -21.10
CA ALA A 159 -5.18 -13.60 -22.30
C ALA A 159 -6.71 -13.42 -22.16
N SER A 160 -7.36 -14.25 -21.34
CA SER A 160 -8.81 -14.21 -21.11
C SER A 160 -9.27 -13.10 -20.16
N VAL A 161 -8.35 -12.37 -19.52
CA VAL A 161 -8.66 -11.32 -18.53
C VAL A 161 -7.86 -10.03 -18.72
N ARG A 162 -6.89 -9.98 -19.62
CA ARG A 162 -5.95 -8.86 -19.78
C ARG A 162 -6.61 -7.54 -20.22
N ASP A 163 -7.83 -7.59 -20.75
CA ASP A 163 -8.67 -6.44 -21.10
C ASP A 163 -9.36 -5.80 -19.89
N ILE A 164 -9.47 -6.51 -18.77
CA ILE A 164 -10.11 -6.00 -17.55
C ILE A 164 -9.30 -4.84 -17.00
N ILE A 165 -9.99 -3.74 -16.71
CA ILE A 165 -9.42 -2.58 -16.04
C ILE A 165 -9.84 -2.62 -14.59
N VAL A 166 -8.87 -2.64 -13.68
CA VAL A 166 -9.08 -2.53 -12.24
C VAL A 166 -8.88 -1.08 -11.82
N PRO A 167 -9.95 -0.34 -11.48
CA PRO A 167 -9.85 1.07 -11.11
C PRO A 167 -8.92 1.27 -9.90
N TRP A 168 -8.18 2.37 -9.89
CA TRP A 168 -7.27 2.70 -8.79
C TRP A 168 -7.97 2.70 -7.43
N GLU A 169 -9.16 3.31 -7.36
CA GLU A 169 -9.93 3.44 -6.12
C GLU A 169 -10.26 2.07 -5.52
N LEU A 170 -10.62 1.11 -6.38
CA LEU A 170 -10.93 -0.24 -5.95
C LEU A 170 -9.67 -1.01 -5.56
N ALA A 171 -8.61 -0.91 -6.36
CA ALA A 171 -7.33 -1.52 -6.06
C ALA A 171 -6.73 -1.01 -4.74
N TRP A 172 -6.82 0.30 -4.52
CA TRP A 172 -6.45 0.94 -3.26
C TRP A 172 -7.29 0.43 -2.10
N GLU A 173 -8.61 0.38 -2.26
CA GLU A 173 -9.51 -0.07 -1.20
C GLU A 173 -9.13 -1.49 -0.76
N VAL A 174 -9.04 -2.43 -1.70
CA VAL A 174 -8.62 -3.81 -1.43
C VAL A 174 -7.24 -3.85 -0.78
N PHE A 175 -6.28 -3.09 -1.29
CA PHE A 175 -4.95 -3.02 -0.71
C PHE A 175 -4.98 -2.59 0.76
N ASN A 176 -5.73 -1.55 1.09
CA ASN A 176 -5.77 -0.99 2.43
C ASN A 176 -6.62 -1.82 3.41
N VAL A 177 -7.72 -2.43 2.96
CA VAL A 177 -8.65 -3.15 3.85
C VAL A 177 -8.40 -4.65 3.91
N VAL A 178 -7.72 -5.22 2.91
CA VAL A 178 -7.42 -6.66 2.83
C VAL A 178 -5.92 -6.89 2.93
N THR A 179 -5.15 -6.33 2.00
CA THR A 179 -3.75 -6.70 1.83
C THR A 179 -2.89 -6.20 2.99
N VAL A 180 -3.01 -4.94 3.38
CA VAL A 180 -2.27 -4.35 4.50
C VAL A 180 -2.55 -5.09 5.82
N PRO A 181 -3.82 -5.35 6.23
CA PRO A 181 -4.10 -6.14 7.43
C PRO A 181 -3.54 -7.56 7.39
N LYS A 182 -3.61 -8.25 6.23
CA LYS A 182 -2.99 -9.57 6.06
C LYS A 182 -1.49 -9.52 6.37
N PHE A 183 -0.76 -8.59 5.75
CA PHE A 183 0.69 -8.48 5.97
C PHE A 183 1.04 -7.92 7.35
N TYR A 184 0.21 -7.07 7.94
CA TYR A 184 0.34 -6.63 9.33
C TYR A 184 0.30 -7.84 10.28
N ASN A 185 -0.69 -8.73 10.13
CA ASN A 185 -0.82 -9.92 10.96
C ASN A 185 0.34 -10.91 10.75
N LEU A 186 0.74 -11.16 9.50
CA LEU A 186 1.92 -11.98 9.19
C LEU A 186 3.21 -11.40 9.83
N THR A 187 3.33 -10.07 9.86
CA THR A 187 4.46 -9.39 10.48
C THR A 187 4.43 -9.52 11.99
N LYS A 188 3.25 -9.35 12.61
CA LYS A 188 3.02 -9.57 14.03
C LYS A 188 3.43 -10.98 14.47
N GLU A 189 3.09 -11.99 13.68
CA GLU A 189 3.48 -13.39 13.94
C GLU A 189 4.99 -13.60 13.80
N ALA A 190 5.60 -12.99 12.77
CA ALA A 190 7.03 -13.10 12.52
C ALA A 190 7.90 -12.39 13.58
N PHE A 191 7.39 -11.30 14.17
CA PHE A 191 8.12 -10.42 15.08
C PHE A 191 7.35 -10.21 16.41
N PRO A 192 7.53 -11.10 17.41
CA PRO A 192 6.93 -10.93 18.73
C PRO A 192 7.33 -9.59 19.36
N GLY A 193 6.35 -8.82 19.81
CA GLY A 193 6.56 -7.45 20.32
C GLY A 193 6.24 -6.33 19.31
N PHE A 194 5.92 -6.69 18.07
CA PHE A 194 5.64 -5.76 16.97
C PHE A 194 4.56 -4.71 17.28
N GLU A 195 3.47 -5.09 17.92
CA GLU A 195 2.35 -4.17 18.19
C GLU A 195 2.69 -3.05 19.18
N GLN A 196 3.79 -3.19 19.93
CA GLN A 196 4.26 -2.16 20.86
C GLN A 196 5.24 -1.16 20.21
N LEU A 197 5.58 -1.37 18.94
CA LEU A 197 6.50 -0.50 18.21
C LEU A 197 5.78 0.77 17.69
N PRO A 198 6.52 1.86 17.46
CA PRO A 198 5.97 3.04 16.77
C PRO A 198 5.41 2.68 15.38
N ALA A 199 4.38 3.39 14.92
CA ALA A 199 3.64 3.07 13.70
C ALA A 199 4.52 3.02 12.44
N ASP A 200 5.51 3.91 12.31
CA ASP A 200 6.46 3.89 11.19
C ASP A 200 7.42 2.69 11.26
N VAL A 201 7.80 2.27 12.47
CA VAL A 201 8.60 1.06 12.68
C VAL A 201 7.80 -0.17 12.29
N GLN A 202 6.53 -0.23 12.70
CA GLN A 202 5.60 -1.28 12.25
C GLN A 202 5.52 -1.29 10.73
N GLY A 203 5.37 -0.12 10.12
CA GLY A 203 5.32 0.07 8.69
C GLY A 203 6.52 -0.47 7.91
N GLY A 204 7.73 -0.11 8.35
CA GLY A 204 8.96 -0.60 7.74
C GLY A 204 9.09 -2.13 7.83
N LEU A 205 8.67 -2.73 8.95
CA LEU A 205 8.65 -4.18 9.11
C LEU A 205 7.58 -4.87 8.26
N VAL A 206 6.40 -4.26 8.11
CA VAL A 206 5.37 -4.77 7.19
C VAL A 206 5.86 -4.72 5.75
N SER A 207 6.50 -3.63 5.32
CA SER A 207 7.10 -3.55 3.97
C SER A 207 8.16 -4.62 3.74
N LEU A 208 9.01 -4.88 4.74
CA LEU A 208 9.97 -5.98 4.72
C LEU A 208 9.26 -7.34 4.53
N VAL A 209 8.24 -7.65 5.33
CA VAL A 209 7.51 -8.94 5.23
C VAL A 209 6.74 -9.04 3.92
N PHE A 210 6.21 -7.93 3.40
CA PHE A 210 5.59 -7.90 2.07
C PHE A 210 6.59 -8.35 1.00
N ASN A 211 7.80 -7.79 1.00
CA ASN A 211 8.83 -8.14 0.01
C ASN A 211 9.38 -9.55 0.18
N ARG A 212 9.58 -9.96 1.43
CA ARG A 212 10.44 -11.09 1.77
C ARG A 212 9.66 -12.28 2.34
N GLY A 213 8.40 -12.13 2.73
CA GLY A 213 7.66 -13.12 3.50
C GLY A 213 8.22 -13.33 4.91
N THR A 214 7.57 -14.21 5.68
CA THR A 214 7.81 -14.43 7.12
C THR A 214 8.92 -15.43 7.44
N SER A 215 9.48 -16.11 6.44
CA SER A 215 10.49 -17.15 6.66
C SER A 215 11.71 -16.63 7.40
N MET A 216 12.11 -17.34 8.46
CA MET A 216 13.29 -17.07 9.27
C MET A 216 14.45 -18.04 8.98
N GLN A 217 14.35 -18.88 7.95
CA GLN A 217 15.31 -19.96 7.69
C GLN A 217 16.39 -19.60 6.68
N GLY A 218 17.60 -20.12 6.90
CA GLY A 218 18.74 -19.98 5.99
C GLY A 218 19.53 -18.68 6.13
N ASN A 219 20.61 -18.59 5.34
CA ASN A 219 21.60 -17.51 5.40
C ASN A 219 21.04 -16.14 4.92
N ARG A 220 20.05 -16.17 4.03
CA ARG A 220 19.39 -14.96 3.52
C ARG A 220 18.44 -14.31 4.52
N ARG A 221 18.28 -14.88 5.72
CA ARG A 221 17.33 -14.43 6.77
C ARG A 221 18.00 -14.02 8.09
N VAL A 222 19.34 -13.92 8.09
CA VAL A 222 20.12 -13.58 9.30
C VAL A 222 19.63 -12.28 9.93
N GLU A 223 19.51 -11.23 9.14
CA GLU A 223 19.12 -9.89 9.60
C GLU A 223 17.69 -9.88 10.14
N MET A 224 16.76 -10.64 9.54
CA MET A 224 15.38 -10.74 10.06
C MET A 224 15.36 -11.38 11.46
N ARG A 225 16.18 -12.41 11.71
CA ARG A 225 16.30 -13.01 13.04
C ARG A 225 16.91 -12.04 14.05
N VAL A 226 17.93 -11.29 13.66
CA VAL A 226 18.53 -10.26 14.52
C VAL A 226 17.51 -9.17 14.85
N ILE A 227 16.73 -8.70 13.89
CA ILE A 227 15.64 -7.72 14.12
C ILE A 227 14.62 -8.26 15.12
N ARG A 228 14.22 -9.53 14.98
CA ARG A 228 13.31 -10.19 15.94
C ARG A 228 13.86 -10.17 17.36
N ASP A 229 15.15 -10.43 17.53
CA ASP A 229 15.81 -10.38 18.83
C ASP A 229 15.97 -8.94 19.36
N LEU A 230 16.13 -7.95 18.48
CA LEU A 230 16.18 -6.53 18.86
C LEU A 230 14.84 -6.03 19.39
N ILE A 231 13.73 -6.45 18.76
CA ILE A 231 12.37 -6.08 19.19
C ILE A 231 12.08 -6.62 20.59
N THR A 232 12.39 -7.90 20.84
CA THR A 232 12.18 -8.50 22.17
C THR A 232 13.04 -7.85 23.25
N LYS A 233 14.23 -7.35 22.89
CA LYS A 233 15.12 -6.57 23.76
C LYS A 233 14.79 -5.08 23.83
N LYS A 234 13.72 -4.63 23.16
CA LYS A 234 13.31 -3.21 23.05
C LYS A 234 14.41 -2.28 22.51
N ASN A 235 15.30 -2.80 21.66
CA ASN A 235 16.41 -2.05 21.07
C ASN A 235 16.11 -1.65 19.62
N VAL A 236 15.06 -0.85 19.46
CA VAL A 236 14.47 -0.48 18.16
C VAL A 236 15.44 0.35 17.30
N SER A 237 16.27 1.19 17.92
CA SER A 237 17.23 2.08 17.24
C SER A 237 18.31 1.34 16.44
N LYS A 238 18.49 0.02 16.66
CA LYS A 238 19.43 -0.83 15.91
C LYS A 238 18.80 -1.55 14.71
N ILE A 239 17.48 -1.50 14.55
CA ILE A 239 16.77 -2.14 13.43
C ILE A 239 17.19 -1.56 12.07
N PRO A 240 17.31 -0.23 11.87
CA PRO A 240 17.69 0.35 10.58
C PRO A 240 19.01 -0.21 10.03
N GLU A 241 20.00 -0.41 10.90
CA GLU A 241 21.29 -0.98 10.52
C GLU A 241 21.15 -2.40 9.95
N GLN A 242 20.29 -3.23 10.56
CA GLN A 242 20.04 -4.59 10.10
C GLN A 242 19.28 -4.62 8.77
N ILE A 243 18.32 -3.71 8.59
CA ILE A 243 17.62 -3.55 7.30
C ILE A 243 18.62 -3.21 6.19
N ARG A 244 19.54 -2.26 6.41
CA ARG A 244 20.57 -1.90 5.42
C ARG A 244 21.58 -3.03 5.18
N LYS A 245 21.94 -3.82 6.20
CA LYS A 245 22.82 -4.99 6.03
C LYS A 245 22.25 -6.05 5.09
N MET A 246 20.92 -6.15 4.95
CA MET A 246 20.28 -7.06 4.01
C MET A 246 20.67 -6.80 2.55
N LYS A 247 21.19 -5.62 2.19
CA LYS A 247 21.66 -5.30 0.83
C LYS A 247 22.67 -6.33 0.29
N ARG A 248 23.47 -6.96 1.16
CA ARG A 248 24.40 -8.05 0.80
C ARG A 248 23.75 -9.21 0.05
N ILE A 249 22.45 -9.41 0.22
CA ILE A 249 21.69 -10.55 -0.32
C ILE A 249 21.57 -10.49 -1.86
N TRP A 250 21.69 -9.29 -2.43
CA TRP A 250 21.47 -9.02 -3.85
C TRP A 250 22.70 -8.43 -4.55
N LEU A 251 23.85 -8.39 -3.86
CA LEU A 251 25.10 -7.89 -4.44
C LEU A 251 25.45 -8.64 -5.73
N GLY A 252 25.69 -7.92 -6.82
CA GLY A 252 26.00 -8.45 -8.14
C GLY A 252 24.80 -8.96 -8.95
N THR A 253 23.56 -8.80 -8.45
CA THR A 253 22.35 -9.22 -9.18
C THR A 253 21.73 -8.06 -9.97
N SER A 254 20.94 -8.38 -11.00
CA SER A 254 20.23 -7.35 -11.80
C SER A 254 19.26 -6.49 -11.01
N ILE A 255 18.78 -6.97 -9.86
CA ILE A 255 17.83 -6.28 -8.98
C ILE A 255 18.50 -5.54 -7.82
N GLU A 256 19.83 -5.56 -7.71
CA GLU A 256 20.59 -4.98 -6.60
C GLU A 256 20.19 -3.52 -6.35
N LYS A 257 20.21 -2.68 -7.38
CA LYS A 257 19.93 -1.25 -7.25
C LYS A 257 18.53 -0.98 -6.69
N GLY A 258 17.53 -1.71 -7.17
CA GLY A 258 16.14 -1.60 -6.71
C GLY A 258 16.00 -2.05 -5.25
N MET A 259 16.64 -3.17 -4.89
CA MET A 259 16.62 -3.68 -3.52
C MET A 259 17.36 -2.79 -2.55
N ASN A 260 18.49 -2.20 -2.95
CA ASN A 260 19.22 -1.24 -2.14
C ASN A 260 18.36 -0.01 -1.85
N ARG A 261 17.71 0.58 -2.86
CA ARG A 261 16.77 1.69 -2.69
C ARG A 261 15.65 1.33 -1.70
N ARG A 262 15.07 0.13 -1.80
CA ARG A 262 14.01 -0.34 -0.90
C ARG A 262 14.49 -0.48 0.54
N ARG A 263 15.64 -1.14 0.76
CA ARG A 263 16.19 -1.31 2.12
C ARG A 263 16.57 0.02 2.76
N ASP A 264 17.13 0.96 1.99
CA ASP A 264 17.48 2.28 2.51
C ASP A 264 16.22 3.06 2.90
N ALA A 265 15.19 3.11 2.05
CA ALA A 265 13.92 3.78 2.37
C ALA A 265 13.22 3.19 3.61
N GLU A 266 13.18 1.85 3.73
CA GLU A 266 12.60 1.20 4.93
C GLU A 266 13.40 1.53 6.19
N ALA A 267 14.74 1.56 6.10
CA ALA A 267 15.60 1.92 7.22
C ALA A 267 15.44 3.39 7.62
N ASP A 268 15.31 4.29 6.66
CA ASP A 268 15.08 5.72 6.88
C ASP A 268 13.73 5.95 7.58
N LEU A 269 12.65 5.31 7.10
CA LEU A 269 11.34 5.35 7.73
C LEU A 269 11.38 4.92 9.20
N ILE A 270 12.08 3.82 9.49
CA ILE A 270 12.23 3.30 10.85
C ILE A 270 13.07 4.25 11.71
N GLN A 271 14.16 4.78 11.15
CA GLN A 271 15.15 5.58 11.88
C GLN A 271 14.59 6.93 12.33
N GLU A 272 13.73 7.55 11.53
CA GLU A 272 13.12 8.85 11.87
C GLU A 272 12.09 8.76 13.00
N SER A 273 11.69 7.54 13.37
CA SER A 273 10.60 7.28 14.31
C SER A 273 10.98 6.34 15.47
N ALA A 274 12.26 5.98 15.59
CA ALA A 274 12.85 5.10 16.61
C ALA A 274 13.72 5.84 17.61
#